data_AF-A0A8H5LIS4-F1
#
_entry.id   AF-A0A8H5LIS4-F1
#
_cell.length_a   1.000
_cell.length_b   1.000
_cell.length_c   1.000
_cell.angle_alpha   90.00
_cell.angle_beta   90.00
_cell.angle_gamma   90.00
#
_symmetry.space_group_name_H-M   'P 1'
#
loop_
_entity.id
_entity.type
_entity.pdbx_description
1 polymer ?
#
loop_
_entity_poly.entity_id
_entity_poly.type
_entity_poly.pdbx_seq_one_letter_code
_entity_poly.pdbx_strand_id
1 'polypeptide(L)'
;MHASCSCSWESKTIPPRRDNDWDLQSRFKLKSKLKMYLLPGLSFGVILYWLLSTYTLGSLGREDRLGLEGLLEETRGGPGHSGVGGFIVERSWAQYSPYFPVEEYKAPPSGCTIDQINIIQRHGARFPTSGSSKTIISAVTKLKAVQDTLVDPKMDFIRNYTYDLGTDDLVEFGAVQSSQAGEEAFNRYSHLVSPDNLPFIRADGSERVVLSATNWTEGFSIASSLNIPLSSILIIPQDSNDTLDDNMCPAAGSSDEQTGEWLGAWGPDVTTRLEEGAPGANLTLEETYALGTLCAFDTVAHTSTPPNPSTSKDTRTSKLKLKLSPWCNLFTQTDFKALEYAGDLDKFYGTGYGQPLGPVQGVGYINELLARLTDSPVKDHTQTNRTLDSNEETFPLGRGLYADFSHDNQMIAIYSAMGLFPQSSPLPPVPPSNKPDPSRTWKVSEMVPFGARMVVERLSCSGSSYASASGSTDKDKFVRVLVNDKVMPLAFCGASQEGSCRLDKFVESQAYARNDGEGDFEKCFDV
;
A
#
# COMPACT_ATOMS: atom_id res chain seq x y z
N MET A 1 38.59 -56.50 25.09
CA MET A 1 37.72 -57.58 24.58
C MET A 1 36.94 -57.03 23.41
N HIS A 2 37.16 -57.62 22.23
CA HIS A 2 36.50 -57.29 20.97
C HIS A 2 35.00 -57.57 21.05
N ALA A 3 34.20 -56.70 20.42
CA ALA A 3 33.05 -57.13 19.62
C ALA A 3 32.73 -56.06 18.57
N SER A 4 33.00 -56.44 17.33
CA SER A 4 32.68 -55.82 16.06
C SER A 4 31.16 -55.77 15.85
N CYS A 5 30.65 -54.78 15.13
CA CYS A 5 29.59 -55.06 14.16
C CYS A 5 29.57 -54.06 13.01
N SER A 6 29.46 -54.65 11.83
CA SER A 6 29.64 -54.16 10.47
C SER A 6 28.41 -53.45 9.91
N CYS A 7 28.63 -52.39 9.12
CA CYS A 7 27.63 -51.82 8.21
C CYS A 7 27.44 -52.72 6.98
N SER A 8 26.20 -53.15 6.72
CA SER A 8 25.77 -53.66 5.42
C SER A 8 24.73 -52.70 4.83
N TRP A 9 24.99 -52.26 3.60
CA TRP A 9 24.09 -51.49 2.77
C TRP A 9 23.02 -52.42 2.17
N GLU A 10 21.75 -52.11 2.39
CA GLU A 10 20.65 -52.61 1.56
C GLU A 10 19.87 -51.43 0.97
N SER A 11 19.87 -51.40 -0.36
CA SER A 11 19.12 -50.49 -1.20
C SER A 11 17.62 -50.71 -1.04
N LYS A 12 16.90 -49.71 -0.54
CA LYS A 12 15.45 -49.60 -0.75
C LYS A 12 15.17 -48.58 -1.84
N THR A 13 14.55 -49.08 -2.89
CA THR A 13 14.03 -48.37 -4.05
C THR A 13 13.02 -47.29 -3.64
N ILE A 14 13.31 -46.06 -4.06
CA ILE A 14 12.44 -44.89 -3.91
C ILE A 14 11.40 -44.92 -5.06
N PRO A 15 10.08 -44.83 -4.80
CA PRO A 15 9.09 -44.70 -5.86
C PRO A 15 9.15 -43.29 -6.49
N PRO A 16 8.87 -43.14 -7.80
CA PRO A 16 9.11 -41.89 -8.51
C PRO A 16 8.20 -40.75 -8.03
N ARG A 17 8.82 -39.55 -7.96
CA ARG A 17 8.15 -38.25 -7.78
C ARG A 17 6.97 -38.14 -8.74
N ARG A 18 5.81 -37.76 -8.21
CA ARG A 18 4.75 -37.15 -9.01
C ARG A 18 5.08 -35.67 -9.12
N ASP A 19 5.35 -35.24 -10.34
CA ASP A 19 5.32 -33.83 -10.72
C ASP A 19 3.88 -33.34 -10.53
N ASN A 20 3.66 -32.50 -9.52
CA ASN A 20 2.45 -31.70 -9.41
C ASN A 20 2.80 -30.30 -9.91
N ASP A 21 2.58 -30.14 -11.21
CA ASP A 21 2.48 -28.86 -11.90
C ASP A 21 1.32 -28.07 -11.26
N TRP A 22 1.63 -26.97 -10.57
CA TRP A 22 0.64 -26.10 -9.96
C TRP A 22 0.06 -25.17 -11.04
N ASP A 23 -0.91 -25.69 -11.79
CA ASP A 23 -1.67 -24.94 -12.78
C ASP A 23 -2.67 -23.96 -12.12
N LEU A 24 -2.17 -22.73 -11.89
CA LEU A 24 -2.93 -21.56 -11.43
C LEU A 24 -4.00 -21.08 -12.43
N GLN A 25 -4.07 -21.60 -13.67
CA GLN A 25 -5.09 -21.18 -14.65
C GLN A 25 -6.44 -21.90 -14.50
N SER A 26 -6.53 -22.95 -13.67
CA SER A 26 -7.71 -23.83 -13.64
C SER A 26 -8.90 -23.33 -12.77
N ARG A 27 -8.77 -22.20 -12.06
CA ARG A 27 -9.84 -21.66 -11.18
C ARG A 27 -10.75 -20.58 -11.80
N PHE A 28 -10.70 -20.35 -13.11
CA PHE A 28 -11.69 -19.54 -13.83
C PHE A 28 -12.53 -20.36 -14.80
N LYS A 29 -13.48 -21.15 -14.27
CA LYS A 29 -14.67 -21.60 -15.03
C LYS A 29 -15.92 -21.46 -14.15
N LEU A 30 -16.39 -20.24 -13.98
CA LEU A 30 -17.79 -20.03 -13.62
C LEU A 30 -18.66 -20.40 -14.82
N LYS A 31 -19.58 -21.34 -14.58
CA LYS A 31 -20.56 -21.88 -15.52
C LYS A 31 -21.51 -20.77 -16.01
N SER A 32 -21.33 -20.28 -17.23
CA SER A 32 -22.40 -19.59 -17.96
C SER A 32 -23.28 -20.63 -18.66
N LYS A 33 -24.48 -20.86 -18.11
CA LYS A 33 -25.58 -21.52 -18.83
C LYS A 33 -26.57 -20.45 -19.27
N LEU A 34 -26.34 -19.85 -20.43
CA LEU A 34 -27.38 -19.13 -21.16
C LEU A 34 -27.94 -20.06 -22.25
N LYS A 35 -29.18 -20.53 -22.06
CA LYS A 35 -29.96 -21.23 -23.09
C LYS A 35 -30.45 -20.19 -24.10
N MET A 36 -29.88 -20.21 -25.30
CA MET A 36 -30.33 -19.43 -26.44
C MET A 36 -31.55 -20.14 -27.07
N TYR A 37 -32.72 -19.51 -27.02
CA TYR A 37 -33.89 -19.91 -27.81
C TYR A 37 -33.85 -19.16 -29.15
N LEU A 38 -33.72 -19.91 -30.24
CA LEU A 38 -33.87 -19.48 -31.63
C LEU A 38 -35.35 -19.50 -32.02
N LEU A 39 -35.86 -18.40 -32.56
CA LEU A 39 -36.96 -18.39 -33.54
C LEU A 39 -36.74 -17.28 -34.59
N PRO A 40 -37.12 -17.48 -35.87
CA PRO A 40 -36.65 -16.68 -37.01
C PRO A 40 -37.70 -15.75 -37.63
N GLY A 41 -37.23 -14.72 -38.36
CA GLY A 41 -37.86 -14.28 -39.62
C GLY A 41 -38.27 -12.81 -39.79
N LEU A 42 -37.71 -12.19 -40.86
CA LEU A 42 -38.31 -11.18 -41.78
C LEU A 42 -38.46 -9.74 -41.23
N SER A 43 -38.08 -8.62 -41.87
CA SER A 43 -37.82 -8.30 -43.30
C SER A 43 -37.18 -6.91 -43.46
N PHE A 44 -36.32 -6.77 -44.48
CA PHE A 44 -36.10 -5.65 -45.43
C PHE A 44 -35.81 -4.20 -44.97
N GLY A 45 -34.73 -3.63 -45.53
CA GLY A 45 -34.60 -2.17 -45.75
C GLY A 45 -33.18 -1.62 -45.87
N VAL A 46 -32.50 -1.84 -47.00
CA VAL A 46 -31.20 -1.25 -47.40
C VAL A 46 -31.43 0.12 -48.07
N ILE A 47 -30.51 1.08 -47.89
CA ILE A 47 -30.02 2.16 -48.81
C ILE A 47 -29.19 3.14 -47.94
N LEU A 48 -27.84 3.05 -47.88
CA LEU A 48 -26.82 3.61 -48.77
C LEU A 48 -26.93 5.13 -49.03
N TYR A 49 -25.98 5.95 -48.53
CA TYR A 49 -25.18 6.87 -49.35
C TYR A 49 -24.15 7.64 -48.49
N TRP A 50 -22.87 7.45 -48.83
CA TRP A 50 -21.72 8.24 -48.42
C TRP A 50 -21.20 8.98 -49.66
N LEU A 51 -20.50 10.11 -49.42
CA LEU A 51 -19.73 10.97 -50.34
C LEU A 51 -20.46 12.16 -51.00
N LEU A 52 -20.03 13.38 -50.64
CA LEU A 52 -19.30 14.30 -51.54
C LEU A 52 -18.85 15.57 -50.80
N SER A 53 -17.54 15.80 -50.80
CA SER A 53 -16.90 17.11 -50.57
C SER A 53 -17.23 18.07 -51.71
N THR A 54 -17.32 19.38 -51.45
CA THR A 54 -16.49 20.44 -52.07
C THR A 54 -16.94 21.88 -51.75
N TYR A 55 -15.96 22.72 -51.37
CA TYR A 55 -15.79 24.19 -51.55
C TYR A 55 -16.92 25.16 -51.10
N THR A 56 -16.65 26.13 -50.20
CA THR A 56 -15.88 27.35 -50.53
C THR A 56 -15.45 28.13 -49.25
N LEU A 57 -14.27 28.75 -49.33
CA LEU A 57 -13.70 29.71 -48.37
C LEU A 57 -14.35 31.10 -48.50
N GLY A 58 -14.52 31.79 -47.37
CA GLY A 58 -14.89 33.21 -47.33
C GLY A 58 -14.80 33.84 -45.93
N SER A 59 -13.61 34.37 -45.62
CA SER A 59 -13.34 35.67 -44.95
C SER A 59 -14.22 36.16 -43.76
N LEU A 60 -13.55 36.34 -42.62
CA LEU A 60 -13.58 37.49 -41.69
C LEU A 60 -14.92 38.19 -41.36
N GLY A 61 -15.26 38.25 -40.06
CA GLY A 61 -16.16 39.30 -39.58
C GLY A 61 -16.76 39.06 -38.19
N ARG A 62 -16.14 39.72 -37.21
CA ARG A 62 -16.54 40.12 -35.86
C ARG A 62 -18.07 40.30 -35.59
N GLU A 63 -18.43 40.00 -34.33
CA GLU A 63 -19.58 40.50 -33.54
C GLU A 63 -21.00 40.03 -33.95
N ASP A 64 -21.64 39.22 -33.08
CA ASP A 64 -22.73 39.74 -32.24
C ASP A 64 -23.17 38.77 -31.13
N ARG A 65 -23.61 39.39 -30.04
CA ARG A 65 -24.14 38.83 -28.79
C ARG A 65 -25.55 38.27 -28.96
N LEU A 66 -26.02 37.63 -27.88
CA LEU A 66 -27.40 37.22 -27.53
C LEU A 66 -27.71 35.78 -27.95
N GLY A 67 -28.09 34.85 -27.09
CA GLY A 67 -28.40 34.89 -25.68
C GLY A 67 -29.07 33.54 -25.37
N LEU A 68 -28.67 32.88 -24.29
CA LEU A 68 -29.52 31.91 -23.59
C LEU A 68 -28.99 31.81 -22.16
N GLU A 69 -29.29 32.85 -21.38
CA GLU A 69 -29.41 32.70 -19.93
C GLU A 69 -30.66 31.87 -19.64
N GLY A 70 -30.55 30.96 -18.67
CA GLY A 70 -31.72 30.31 -18.10
C GLY A 70 -31.44 28.91 -17.56
N LEU A 71 -30.72 28.85 -16.43
CA LEU A 71 -30.87 27.90 -15.30
C LEU A 71 -29.53 27.61 -14.61
N LEU A 72 -28.95 28.63 -14.00
CA LEU A 72 -27.99 28.46 -12.89
C LEU A 72 -28.17 29.62 -11.90
N GLU A 73 -29.04 29.40 -10.93
CA GLU A 73 -29.13 30.10 -9.64
C GLU A 73 -29.59 29.01 -8.65
N GLU A 74 -29.09 28.89 -7.43
CA GLU A 74 -28.10 29.66 -6.71
C GLU A 74 -27.74 28.84 -5.46
N THR A 75 -26.46 28.75 -5.11
CA THR A 75 -26.02 28.95 -3.72
C THR A 75 -24.59 29.44 -3.77
N ARG A 76 -24.46 30.76 -3.92
CA ARG A 76 -23.22 31.50 -3.69
C ARG A 76 -22.95 31.60 -2.19
N GLY A 77 -21.73 31.28 -1.80
CA GLY A 77 -21.01 31.91 -0.68
C GLY A 77 -19.67 32.41 -1.21
N GLY A 78 -19.43 33.72 -1.13
CA GLY A 78 -18.39 34.46 -1.86
C GLY A 78 -16.94 34.30 -1.40
N PRO A 79 -16.01 35.09 -1.98
CA PRO A 79 -14.58 34.84 -1.97
C PRO A 79 -13.86 35.47 -0.78
N GLY A 80 -12.87 34.75 -0.24
CA GLY A 80 -11.84 35.29 0.64
C GLY A 80 -11.85 34.69 2.03
N HIS A 81 -11.33 33.47 2.19
CA HIS A 81 -10.51 33.02 3.32
C HIS A 81 -9.56 31.94 2.80
N SER A 82 -8.26 32.18 2.96
CA SER A 82 -7.18 31.24 2.68
C SER A 82 -7.22 30.06 3.67
N GLY A 83 -7.36 28.84 3.14
CA GLY A 83 -6.76 27.63 3.71
C GLY A 83 -7.53 26.87 4.80
N VAL A 84 -8.55 26.09 4.43
CA VAL A 84 -8.88 24.81 5.10
C VAL A 84 -9.37 23.84 4.02
N GLY A 85 -8.54 22.87 3.63
CA GLY A 85 -9.03 21.72 2.86
C GLY A 85 -10.04 20.95 3.72
N GLY A 86 -11.20 20.62 3.15
CA GLY A 86 -12.24 19.87 3.86
C GLY A 86 -11.72 18.52 4.40
N PHE A 87 -12.30 18.04 5.49
CA PHE A 87 -11.97 16.74 6.06
C PHE A 87 -12.36 15.60 5.11
N ILE A 88 -11.42 14.67 4.89
CA ILE A 88 -11.58 13.52 4.00
C ILE A 88 -11.53 12.26 4.87
N VAL A 89 -12.69 11.62 5.02
CA VAL A 89 -12.87 10.45 5.90
C VAL A 89 -11.93 9.31 5.49
N GLU A 90 -11.82 9.06 4.19
CA GLU A 90 -11.01 7.99 3.60
C GLU A 90 -9.51 8.13 3.89
N ARG A 91 -9.05 9.35 4.20
CA ARG A 91 -7.65 9.63 4.60
C ARG A 91 -7.44 9.58 6.11
N SER A 92 -8.46 9.26 6.88
CA SER A 92 -8.47 9.25 8.35
C SER A 92 -8.77 7.86 8.91
N TRP A 93 -8.42 6.81 8.17
CA TRP A 93 -8.60 5.40 8.57
C TRP A 93 -7.26 4.73 8.93
N ALA A 94 -6.22 5.52 9.23
CA ALA A 94 -4.85 5.06 9.48
C ALA A 94 -4.38 4.07 8.38
N GLN A 95 -3.92 2.88 8.76
CA GLN A 95 -3.47 1.85 7.82
C GLN A 95 -4.58 1.31 6.91
N TYR A 96 -5.85 1.56 7.22
CA TYR A 96 -6.98 1.13 6.38
C TYR A 96 -7.39 2.18 5.34
N SER A 97 -6.74 3.35 5.33
CA SER A 97 -6.91 4.34 4.27
C SER A 97 -6.47 3.77 2.92
N PRO A 98 -7.25 3.93 1.84
CA PRO A 98 -6.74 3.73 0.48
C PRO A 98 -5.55 4.63 0.18
N TYR A 99 -4.62 4.17 -0.67
CA TYR A 99 -3.51 4.98 -1.17
C TYR A 99 -3.98 6.37 -1.61
N PHE A 100 -3.26 7.40 -1.17
CA PHE A 100 -3.31 8.74 -1.72
C PHE A 100 -1.90 9.33 -1.75
N PRO A 101 -1.58 10.18 -2.74
CA PRO A 101 -0.34 10.94 -2.72
C PRO A 101 -0.38 11.92 -1.53
N VAL A 102 0.62 11.84 -0.65
CA VAL A 102 0.76 12.76 0.49
C VAL A 102 1.17 14.15 0.00
N GLU A 103 2.01 14.20 -1.03
CA GLU A 103 2.33 15.39 -1.80
C GLU A 103 2.26 15.07 -3.30
N GLU A 104 2.16 16.11 -4.14
CA GLU A 104 2.38 15.92 -5.57
C GLU A 104 3.83 15.48 -5.81
N TYR A 105 4.01 14.50 -6.69
CA TYR A 105 5.34 14.03 -7.07
C TYR A 105 6.21 15.17 -7.61
N LYS A 106 7.42 15.28 -7.09
CA LYS A 106 8.44 16.25 -7.53
C LYS A 106 9.50 15.53 -8.34
N ALA A 107 9.72 15.99 -9.57
CA ALA A 107 10.81 15.51 -10.42
C ALA A 107 12.19 15.71 -9.74
N PRO A 108 13.23 14.95 -10.13
CA PRO A 108 14.58 15.14 -9.60
C PRO A 108 15.08 16.58 -9.78
N PRO A 109 16.05 17.02 -8.95
CA PRO A 109 16.74 18.29 -9.14
C PRO A 109 17.28 18.48 -10.56
N SER A 110 17.37 19.73 -10.98
CA SER A 110 17.94 20.06 -12.29
C SER A 110 19.39 19.56 -12.39
N GLY A 111 19.72 18.91 -13.51
CA GLY A 111 21.04 18.30 -13.75
C GLY A 111 21.19 16.87 -13.24
N CYS A 112 20.16 16.32 -12.57
CA CYS A 112 20.12 14.94 -12.10
C CYS A 112 19.18 14.08 -12.97
N THR A 113 19.61 12.85 -13.25
CA THR A 113 18.81 11.82 -13.90
C THR A 113 18.73 10.59 -13.03
N ILE A 114 17.55 10.00 -12.89
CA ILE A 114 17.36 8.74 -12.19
C ILE A 114 17.95 7.61 -13.03
N ASP A 115 18.79 6.78 -12.43
CA ASP A 115 19.42 5.61 -13.09
C ASP A 115 19.04 4.26 -12.47
N GLN A 116 18.46 4.26 -11.27
CA GLN A 116 17.90 3.07 -10.62
C GLN A 116 16.77 3.48 -9.66
N ILE A 117 15.75 2.65 -9.51
CA ILE A 117 14.77 2.75 -8.43
C ILE A 117 14.58 1.42 -7.70
N ASN A 118 14.27 1.52 -6.41
CA ASN A 118 13.80 0.44 -5.56
C ASN A 118 12.44 0.82 -4.99
N ILE A 119 11.41 0.06 -5.34
CA ILE A 119 10.06 0.22 -4.82
C ILE A 119 9.84 -0.86 -3.76
N ILE A 120 9.37 -0.49 -2.58
CA ILE A 120 8.66 -1.42 -1.70
C ILE A 120 7.22 -0.96 -1.56
N GLN A 121 6.29 -1.87 -1.86
CA GLN A 121 4.86 -1.59 -1.91
C GLN A 121 4.10 -2.52 -0.97
N ARG A 122 3.20 -1.96 -0.17
CA ARG A 122 2.23 -2.72 0.61
C ARG A 122 1.21 -3.35 -0.32
N HIS A 123 0.69 -4.52 0.05
CA HIS A 123 -0.52 -5.05 -0.59
C HIS A 123 -1.66 -4.00 -0.68
N GLY A 124 -2.51 -4.14 -1.70
CA GLY A 124 -3.69 -3.29 -1.87
C GLY A 124 -4.75 -3.49 -0.78
N ALA A 125 -5.87 -2.79 -0.92
CA ALA A 125 -7.00 -2.96 -0.02
C ALA A 125 -7.49 -4.41 0.03
N ARG A 126 -7.87 -4.85 1.22
CA ARG A 126 -8.26 -6.24 1.52
C ARG A 126 -9.47 -6.29 2.45
N PHE A 127 -10.01 -7.48 2.61
CA PHE A 127 -10.96 -7.79 3.67
C PHE A 127 -10.28 -7.75 5.06
N PRO A 128 -11.07 -7.67 6.15
CA PRO A 128 -10.54 -7.73 7.51
C PRO A 128 -9.84 -9.07 7.79
N THR A 129 -8.92 -9.08 8.75
CA THR A 129 -8.28 -10.32 9.19
C THR A 129 -9.25 -11.21 9.95
N SER A 130 -8.94 -12.49 10.10
CA SER A 130 -9.80 -13.42 10.85
C SER A 130 -10.13 -12.94 12.28
N GLY A 131 -9.17 -12.31 12.97
CA GLY A 131 -9.38 -11.70 14.28
C GLY A 131 -10.33 -10.51 14.22
N SER A 132 -10.05 -9.54 13.34
CA SER A 132 -10.90 -8.36 13.14
C SER A 132 -12.33 -8.74 12.71
N SER A 133 -12.47 -9.71 11.81
CA SER A 133 -13.77 -10.21 11.32
C SER A 133 -14.64 -10.75 12.45
N LYS A 134 -14.05 -11.47 13.43
CA LYS A 134 -14.83 -11.98 14.59
C LYS A 134 -15.44 -10.85 15.40
N THR A 135 -14.66 -9.83 15.75
CA THR A 135 -15.14 -8.68 16.54
C THR A 135 -16.16 -7.85 15.76
N ILE A 136 -15.92 -7.63 14.46
CA ILE A 136 -16.85 -6.93 13.57
C ILE A 136 -18.19 -7.67 13.49
N ILE A 137 -18.17 -8.99 13.22
CA ILE A 137 -19.39 -9.81 13.13
C ILE A 137 -20.14 -9.82 14.46
N SER A 138 -19.45 -9.84 15.60
CA SER A 138 -20.07 -9.73 16.93
C SER A 138 -20.83 -8.40 17.07
N ALA A 139 -20.18 -7.28 16.77
CA ALA A 139 -20.78 -5.95 16.85
C ALA A 139 -22.00 -5.79 15.94
N VAL A 140 -21.88 -6.21 14.68
CA VAL A 140 -23.00 -6.18 13.71
C VAL A 140 -24.15 -7.06 14.18
N THR A 141 -23.87 -8.24 14.73
CA THR A 141 -24.88 -9.17 15.26
C THR A 141 -25.66 -8.55 16.41
N LYS A 142 -24.98 -7.88 17.34
CA LYS A 142 -25.62 -7.17 18.46
C LYS A 142 -26.56 -6.06 17.98
N LEU A 143 -26.12 -5.24 17.01
CA LEU A 143 -26.95 -4.19 16.43
C LEU A 143 -28.16 -4.76 15.67
N LYS A 144 -27.99 -5.88 14.95
CA LYS A 144 -29.11 -6.57 14.29
C LYS A 144 -30.09 -7.19 15.28
N ALA A 145 -29.64 -7.64 16.45
CA ALA A 145 -30.51 -8.21 17.47
C ALA A 145 -31.49 -7.17 18.06
N VAL A 146 -31.09 -5.89 18.08
CA VAL A 146 -31.92 -4.76 18.53
C VAL A 146 -32.47 -3.92 17.36
N GLN A 147 -32.48 -4.48 16.15
CA GLN A 147 -32.85 -3.71 14.96
C GLN A 147 -34.23 -3.05 15.11
N ASP A 148 -35.21 -3.73 15.71
CA ASP A 148 -36.59 -3.22 15.90
C ASP A 148 -36.70 -2.03 16.88
N THR A 149 -35.67 -1.80 17.70
CA THR A 149 -35.63 -0.71 18.68
C THR A 149 -34.61 0.38 18.34
N LEU A 150 -34.00 0.34 17.16
CA LEU A 150 -33.14 1.43 16.66
C LEU A 150 -33.92 2.75 16.64
N VAL A 151 -33.31 3.81 17.18
CA VAL A 151 -33.92 5.14 17.27
C VAL A 151 -33.19 6.21 16.45
N ASP A 152 -31.91 6.01 16.11
CA ASP A 152 -31.17 6.92 15.23
C ASP A 152 -31.47 6.57 13.75
N PRO A 153 -32.06 7.47 12.95
CA PRO A 153 -32.30 7.23 11.53
C PRO A 153 -31.04 6.89 10.72
N LYS A 154 -29.84 7.30 11.19
CA LYS A 154 -28.58 6.91 10.56
C LYS A 154 -28.30 5.41 10.65
N MET A 155 -28.97 4.70 11.56
CA MET A 155 -28.85 3.26 11.78
C MET A 155 -29.90 2.44 11.00
N ASP A 156 -30.87 3.08 10.34
CA ASP A 156 -31.97 2.37 9.64
C ASP A 156 -31.49 1.35 8.61
N PHE A 157 -30.33 1.60 7.99
CA PHE A 157 -29.73 0.68 7.02
C PHE A 157 -29.39 -0.69 7.63
N ILE A 158 -29.15 -0.78 8.95
CA ILE A 158 -28.73 -2.01 9.65
C ILE A 158 -29.79 -3.12 9.50
N ARG A 159 -31.08 -2.76 9.39
CA ARG A 159 -32.20 -3.70 9.16
C ARG A 159 -32.00 -4.54 7.90
N ASN A 160 -31.45 -3.92 6.87
CA ASN A 160 -31.23 -4.54 5.55
C ASN A 160 -29.75 -4.85 5.30
N TYR A 161 -28.86 -4.50 6.23
CA TYR A 161 -27.44 -4.77 6.09
C TYR A 161 -27.16 -6.27 6.19
N THR A 162 -26.35 -6.77 5.26
CA THR A 162 -25.85 -8.15 5.27
C THR A 162 -24.33 -8.07 5.28
N TYR A 163 -23.70 -8.66 6.29
CA TYR A 163 -22.25 -8.79 6.30
C TYR A 163 -21.85 -9.86 5.28
N ASP A 164 -21.23 -9.42 4.19
CA ASP A 164 -20.80 -10.25 3.07
C ASP A 164 -19.29 -10.16 2.79
N LEU A 165 -18.54 -9.54 3.71
CA LEU A 165 -17.09 -9.40 3.58
C LEU A 165 -16.39 -10.75 3.74
N GLY A 166 -15.36 -10.98 2.92
CA GLY A 166 -14.45 -12.10 3.04
C GLY A 166 -13.52 -11.99 4.25
N THR A 167 -12.39 -12.69 4.21
CA THR A 167 -11.37 -12.66 5.28
C THR A 167 -9.99 -12.68 4.65
N ASP A 168 -9.11 -11.78 5.08
CA ASP A 168 -7.71 -11.62 4.65
C ASP A 168 -7.47 -11.24 3.17
N ASP A 169 -8.31 -11.70 2.26
CA ASP A 169 -8.08 -11.62 0.81
C ASP A 169 -8.09 -10.19 0.28
N LEU A 170 -7.30 -9.98 -0.78
CA LEU A 170 -7.30 -8.75 -1.57
C LEU A 170 -8.69 -8.51 -2.20
N VAL A 171 -9.22 -7.30 -2.08
CA VAL A 171 -10.48 -6.93 -2.75
C VAL A 171 -10.22 -6.42 -4.16
N GLU A 172 -11.24 -6.40 -5.03
CA GLU A 172 -11.13 -5.87 -6.41
C GLU A 172 -10.55 -4.45 -6.43
N PHE A 173 -10.99 -3.61 -5.49
CA PHE A 173 -10.43 -2.26 -5.31
C PHE A 173 -8.90 -2.29 -5.08
N GLY A 174 -8.41 -3.21 -4.26
CA GLY A 174 -6.97 -3.36 -3.97
C GLY A 174 -6.16 -3.90 -5.14
N ALA A 175 -6.76 -4.78 -5.94
CA ALA A 175 -6.17 -5.23 -7.20
C ALA A 175 -5.99 -4.05 -8.17
N VAL A 176 -7.01 -3.21 -8.33
CA VAL A 176 -6.94 -1.99 -9.16
C VAL A 176 -5.91 -1.00 -8.63
N GLN A 177 -5.82 -0.78 -7.31
CA GLN A 177 -4.77 0.05 -6.72
C GLN A 177 -3.36 -0.43 -7.12
N SER A 178 -3.15 -1.75 -7.09
CA SER A 178 -1.86 -2.34 -7.43
C SER A 178 -1.55 -2.20 -8.92
N SER A 179 -2.53 -2.46 -9.78
CA SER A 179 -2.41 -2.28 -11.23
C SER A 179 -2.09 -0.83 -11.61
N GLN A 180 -2.83 0.14 -11.05
CA GLN A 180 -2.57 1.57 -11.26
C GLN A 180 -1.19 2.01 -10.77
N ALA A 181 -0.70 1.44 -9.65
CA ALA A 181 0.65 1.69 -9.18
C ALA A 181 1.72 1.16 -10.15
N GLY A 182 1.47 0.03 -10.82
CA GLY A 182 2.33 -0.50 -11.89
C GLY A 182 2.36 0.40 -13.13
N GLU A 183 1.18 0.86 -13.57
CA GLU A 183 1.08 1.83 -14.66
C GLU A 183 1.83 3.14 -14.34
N GLU A 184 1.65 3.66 -13.12
CA GLU A 184 2.31 4.87 -12.65
C GLU A 184 3.83 4.71 -12.57
N ALA A 185 4.32 3.56 -12.08
CA ALA A 185 5.76 3.27 -12.04
C ALA A 185 6.36 3.28 -13.45
N PHE A 186 5.70 2.67 -14.45
CA PHE A 186 6.17 2.75 -15.83
C PHE A 186 6.12 4.18 -16.37
N ASN A 187 4.99 4.88 -16.19
CA ASN A 187 4.84 6.25 -16.70
C ASN A 187 5.92 7.20 -16.14
N ARG A 188 6.34 6.99 -14.89
CA ARG A 188 7.34 7.82 -14.22
C ARG A 188 8.79 7.42 -14.55
N TYR A 189 9.06 6.13 -14.77
CA TYR A 189 10.41 5.59 -14.87
C TYR A 189 10.67 4.74 -16.13
N SER A 190 9.89 4.98 -17.19
CA SER A 190 9.96 4.21 -18.45
C SER A 190 11.35 4.11 -19.06
N HIS A 191 12.22 5.12 -18.86
CA HIS A 191 13.58 5.14 -19.38
C HIS A 191 14.53 4.14 -18.69
N LEU A 192 14.15 3.54 -17.56
CA LEU A 192 14.95 2.56 -16.83
C LEU A 192 14.77 1.13 -17.33
N VAL A 193 13.75 0.89 -18.16
CA VAL A 193 13.37 -0.46 -18.59
C VAL A 193 13.42 -0.61 -20.11
N SER A 194 13.69 -1.84 -20.54
CA SER A 194 13.69 -2.23 -21.95
C SER A 194 13.37 -3.73 -22.05
N PRO A 195 13.15 -4.29 -23.26
CA PRO A 195 12.98 -5.74 -23.42
C PRO A 195 14.14 -6.58 -22.84
N ASP A 196 15.35 -6.02 -22.79
CA ASP A 196 16.55 -6.68 -22.24
C ASP A 196 16.82 -6.32 -20.76
N ASN A 197 16.10 -5.33 -20.22
CA ASN A 197 16.23 -4.85 -18.84
C ASN A 197 14.84 -4.71 -18.20
N LEU A 198 14.21 -5.85 -17.91
CA LEU A 198 12.93 -5.92 -17.22
C LEU A 198 13.08 -5.61 -15.72
N PRO A 199 12.01 -5.14 -15.05
CA PRO A 199 11.93 -5.09 -13.60
C PRO A 199 12.29 -6.42 -12.93
N PHE A 200 13.00 -6.37 -11.80
CA PHE A 200 13.09 -7.51 -10.89
C PHE A 200 12.04 -7.37 -9.78
N ILE A 201 11.23 -8.41 -9.59
CA ILE A 201 10.02 -8.35 -8.75
C ILE A 201 10.07 -9.45 -7.69
N ARG A 202 9.89 -9.08 -6.43
CA ARG A 202 9.75 -10.01 -5.29
C ARG A 202 8.47 -9.76 -4.52
N ALA A 203 7.92 -10.80 -3.90
CA ALA A 203 6.77 -10.68 -3.01
C ALA A 203 6.93 -11.60 -1.80
N ASP A 204 6.54 -11.11 -0.62
CA ASP A 204 6.23 -12.01 0.51
C ASP A 204 5.16 -13.04 0.09
N GLY A 205 5.22 -14.21 0.71
CA GLY A 205 4.44 -15.40 0.36
C GLY A 205 2.95 -15.33 0.73
N SER A 206 2.48 -14.26 1.37
CA SER A 206 1.06 -14.07 1.66
C SER A 206 0.24 -13.86 0.37
N GLU A 207 -0.88 -14.56 0.25
CA GLU A 207 -1.72 -14.54 -0.97
C GLU A 207 -2.10 -13.12 -1.42
N ARG A 208 -2.51 -12.24 -0.50
CA ARG A 208 -2.84 -10.84 -0.81
C ARG A 208 -1.64 -10.03 -1.33
N VAL A 209 -0.42 -10.36 -0.90
CA VAL A 209 0.82 -9.69 -1.32
C VAL A 209 1.21 -10.18 -2.71
N VAL A 210 1.19 -11.50 -2.93
CA VAL A 210 1.42 -12.12 -4.25
C VAL A 210 0.42 -11.61 -5.30
N LEU A 211 -0.87 -11.51 -4.94
CA LEU A 211 -1.89 -10.96 -5.84
C LEU A 211 -1.67 -9.46 -6.12
N SER A 212 -1.18 -8.69 -5.15
CA SER A 212 -0.82 -7.29 -5.36
C SER A 212 0.36 -7.16 -6.32
N ALA A 213 1.42 -7.96 -6.14
CA ALA A 213 2.57 -8.04 -7.05
C ALA A 213 2.15 -8.44 -8.47
N THR A 214 1.24 -9.41 -8.57
CA THR A 214 0.67 -9.87 -9.85
C THR A 214 -0.06 -8.73 -10.56
N ASN A 215 -1.01 -8.08 -9.91
CA ASN A 215 -1.78 -6.99 -10.50
C ASN A 215 -0.90 -5.78 -10.87
N TRP A 216 0.10 -5.46 -10.04
CA TRP A 216 1.10 -4.45 -10.36
C TRP A 216 1.89 -4.81 -11.62
N THR A 217 2.32 -6.07 -11.74
CA THR A 217 3.07 -6.57 -12.91
C THR A 217 2.23 -6.49 -14.18
N GLU A 218 0.94 -6.82 -14.09
CA GLU A 218 0.00 -6.69 -15.20
C GLU A 218 -0.19 -5.23 -15.61
N GLY A 219 -0.44 -4.32 -14.66
CA GLY A 219 -0.58 -2.88 -14.94
C GLY A 219 0.70 -2.29 -15.56
N PHE A 220 1.87 -2.66 -15.03
CA PHE A 220 3.16 -2.28 -15.60
C PHE A 220 3.34 -2.82 -17.02
N SER A 221 3.00 -4.10 -17.26
CA SER A 221 3.12 -4.74 -18.58
C SER A 221 2.20 -4.11 -19.62
N ILE A 222 0.96 -3.76 -19.23
CA ILE A 222 -0.01 -3.05 -20.08
C ILE A 222 0.53 -1.67 -20.46
N ALA A 223 0.98 -0.88 -19.49
CA ALA A 223 1.49 0.47 -19.75
C ALA A 223 2.78 0.46 -20.59
N SER A 224 3.65 -0.51 -20.34
CA SER A 224 4.96 -0.62 -21.01
C SER A 224 4.93 -1.33 -22.35
N SER A 225 3.89 -2.12 -22.64
CA SER A 225 3.87 -3.10 -23.73
C SER A 225 5.01 -4.13 -23.66
N LEU A 226 5.67 -4.27 -22.50
CA LEU A 226 6.68 -5.29 -22.26
C LEU A 226 6.00 -6.58 -21.81
N ASN A 227 6.52 -7.72 -22.25
CA ASN A 227 6.05 -9.03 -21.81
C ASN A 227 6.83 -9.45 -20.55
N ILE A 228 6.29 -9.17 -19.36
CA ILE A 228 6.86 -9.59 -18.08
C ILE A 228 6.12 -10.86 -17.63
N PRO A 229 6.76 -12.05 -17.65
CA PRO A 229 6.10 -13.28 -17.22
C PRO A 229 5.75 -13.21 -15.73
N LEU A 230 4.50 -13.50 -15.35
CA LEU A 230 4.12 -13.55 -13.93
C LEU A 230 4.93 -14.57 -13.12
N SER A 231 5.45 -15.61 -13.78
CA SER A 231 6.36 -16.59 -13.19
C SER A 231 7.74 -16.03 -12.84
N SER A 232 8.08 -14.80 -13.25
CA SER A 232 9.33 -14.14 -12.86
C SER A 232 9.22 -13.40 -11.53
N ILE A 233 8.04 -13.35 -10.91
CA ILE A 233 7.88 -12.84 -9.54
C ILE A 233 8.51 -13.86 -8.59
N LEU A 234 9.56 -13.46 -7.88
CA LEU A 234 10.15 -14.29 -6.83
C LEU A 234 9.28 -14.20 -5.58
N ILE A 235 8.58 -15.29 -5.27
CA ILE A 235 7.77 -15.42 -4.05
C ILE A 235 8.65 -15.98 -2.94
N ILE A 236 8.79 -15.24 -1.84
CA ILE A 236 9.55 -15.66 -0.66
C ILE A 236 8.57 -16.33 0.32
N PRO A 237 8.76 -17.60 0.70
CA PRO A 237 7.87 -18.26 1.66
C PRO A 237 7.90 -17.61 3.04
N GLN A 238 6.73 -17.43 3.66
CA GLN A 238 6.59 -16.79 4.99
C GLN A 238 7.25 -17.59 6.14
N ASP A 239 7.55 -18.87 5.92
CA ASP A 239 8.24 -19.74 6.87
C ASP A 239 9.77 -19.78 6.66
N SER A 240 10.28 -18.93 5.78
CA SER A 240 11.70 -18.79 5.48
C SER A 240 12.28 -17.49 6.02
N ASN A 241 13.58 -17.28 5.82
CA ASN A 241 14.20 -15.98 6.02
C ASN A 241 13.65 -14.99 4.98
N ASP A 242 12.78 -14.08 5.41
CA ASP A 242 12.08 -13.13 4.55
C ASP A 242 12.29 -11.70 5.03
N THR A 243 12.88 -10.85 4.20
CA THR A 243 13.07 -9.43 4.47
C THR A 243 11.83 -8.58 4.18
N LEU A 244 10.76 -9.20 3.67
CA LEU A 244 9.48 -8.58 3.31
C LEU A 244 8.36 -8.86 4.33
N ASP A 245 8.67 -9.50 5.46
CA ASP A 245 7.74 -9.79 6.56
C ASP A 245 8.44 -9.57 7.93
N ASP A 246 7.69 -9.16 8.95
CA ASP A 246 8.16 -8.92 10.33
C ASP A 246 8.14 -10.18 11.23
N ASN A 247 7.87 -11.37 10.68
CA ASN A 247 7.71 -12.59 11.48
C ASN A 247 8.99 -13.21 12.09
N MET A 248 10.17 -12.59 11.92
CA MET A 248 11.45 -13.13 12.40
C MET A 248 11.91 -12.62 13.78
N CYS A 249 11.04 -11.95 14.54
CA CYS A 249 11.38 -11.41 15.86
C CYS A 249 10.36 -11.79 16.96
N PRO A 250 10.37 -13.04 17.48
CA PRO A 250 9.37 -13.51 18.42
C PRO A 250 9.39 -12.79 19.79
N ALA A 251 10.51 -12.17 20.19
CA ALA A 251 10.58 -11.35 21.41
C ALA A 251 10.00 -9.93 21.23
N ALA A 252 9.62 -9.52 20.02
CA ALA A 252 8.97 -8.23 19.81
C ALA A 252 7.62 -8.20 20.57
N GLY A 253 7.38 -7.11 21.31
CA GLY A 253 6.14 -6.92 22.06
C GLY A 253 4.95 -6.56 21.16
N SER A 254 3.81 -6.23 21.79
CA SER A 254 2.63 -5.70 21.11
C SER A 254 2.36 -4.23 21.48
N SER A 255 1.49 -3.59 20.69
CA SER A 255 0.95 -2.24 20.92
C SER A 255 -0.32 -2.23 21.77
N ASP A 256 -0.74 -3.39 22.31
CA ASP A 256 -2.06 -3.59 22.91
C ASP A 256 -2.29 -2.72 24.15
N GLU A 257 -1.25 -2.53 24.97
CA GLU A 257 -1.34 -1.67 26.15
C GLU A 257 -1.66 -0.23 25.75
N GLN A 258 -0.91 0.33 24.80
CA GLN A 258 -1.05 1.73 24.40
C GLN A 258 -2.35 1.97 23.61
N THR A 259 -2.71 1.06 22.72
CA THR A 259 -3.98 1.14 21.98
C THR A 259 -5.19 0.93 22.89
N GLY A 260 -5.07 0.06 23.91
CA GLY A 260 -6.09 -0.17 24.93
C GLY A 260 -6.30 1.03 25.85
N GLU A 261 -5.23 1.66 26.33
CA GLU A 261 -5.30 2.92 27.10
C GLU A 261 -5.99 4.02 26.29
N TRP A 262 -5.63 4.15 25.02
CA TRP A 262 -6.26 5.14 24.14
C TRP A 262 -7.73 4.84 23.92
N LEU A 263 -8.09 3.60 23.58
CA LEU A 263 -9.48 3.17 23.41
C LEU A 263 -10.32 3.42 24.69
N GLY A 264 -9.74 3.21 25.86
CA GLY A 264 -10.37 3.55 27.14
C GLY A 264 -10.65 5.05 27.32
N ALA A 265 -9.87 5.92 26.69
CA ALA A 265 -9.98 7.37 26.82
C ALA A 265 -11.02 8.01 25.87
N TRP A 266 -11.17 7.53 24.63
CA TRP A 266 -12.12 8.09 23.65
C TRP A 266 -13.33 7.19 23.36
N GLY A 267 -13.18 5.87 23.52
CA GLY A 267 -14.21 4.89 23.21
C GLY A 267 -15.53 5.08 23.97
N PRO A 268 -15.53 5.35 25.30
CA PRO A 268 -16.77 5.44 26.08
C PRO A 268 -17.81 6.44 25.53
N ASP A 269 -17.37 7.61 25.07
CA ASP A 269 -18.25 8.63 24.51
C ASP A 269 -18.88 8.19 23.18
N VAL A 270 -18.13 7.44 22.37
CA VAL A 270 -18.61 6.89 21.09
C VAL A 270 -19.56 5.73 21.34
N THR A 271 -19.19 4.80 22.22
CA THR A 271 -20.04 3.66 22.60
C THR A 271 -21.37 4.14 23.16
N THR A 272 -21.36 5.13 24.06
CA THR A 272 -22.59 5.70 24.64
C THR A 272 -23.51 6.25 23.54
N ARG A 273 -22.97 7.01 22.58
CA ARG A 273 -23.76 7.55 21.46
C ARG A 273 -24.30 6.45 20.54
N LEU A 274 -23.54 5.38 20.29
CA LEU A 274 -24.03 4.24 19.51
C LEU A 274 -25.15 3.49 20.26
N GLU A 275 -25.02 3.29 21.57
CA GLU A 275 -26.05 2.66 22.42
C GLU A 275 -27.31 3.51 22.56
N GLU A 276 -27.19 4.85 22.57
CA GLU A 276 -28.35 5.75 22.51
C GLU A 276 -29.14 5.55 21.21
N GLY A 277 -28.46 5.31 20.08
CA GLY A 277 -29.06 5.02 18.79
C GLY A 277 -29.58 3.58 18.64
N ALA A 278 -29.02 2.64 19.40
CA ALA A 278 -29.37 1.22 19.40
C ALA A 278 -29.56 0.66 20.83
N PRO A 279 -30.62 1.09 21.55
CA PRO A 279 -30.82 0.70 22.94
C PRO A 279 -30.83 -0.83 23.13
N GLY A 280 -29.94 -1.31 24.00
CA GLY A 280 -29.84 -2.73 24.36
C GLY A 280 -28.85 -3.53 23.49
N ALA A 281 -28.13 -2.90 22.56
CA ALA A 281 -27.08 -3.58 21.79
C ALA A 281 -25.94 -4.08 22.69
N ASN A 282 -25.62 -3.36 23.77
CA ASN A 282 -24.59 -3.73 24.75
C ASN A 282 -23.21 -3.98 24.10
N LEU A 283 -22.77 -3.01 23.29
CA LEU A 283 -21.48 -2.97 22.61
C LEU A 283 -20.33 -2.78 23.62
N THR A 284 -19.23 -3.51 23.40
CA THR A 284 -17.96 -3.25 24.09
C THR A 284 -17.19 -2.09 23.41
N LEU A 285 -16.14 -1.61 24.06
CA LEU A 285 -15.22 -0.63 23.44
C LEU A 285 -14.53 -1.22 22.21
N GLU A 286 -14.11 -2.49 22.26
CA GLU A 286 -13.51 -3.18 21.12
C GLU A 286 -14.49 -3.32 19.95
N GLU A 287 -15.75 -3.62 20.22
CA GLU A 287 -16.81 -3.67 19.20
C GLU A 287 -17.10 -2.28 18.62
N THR A 288 -17.00 -1.22 19.44
CA THR A 288 -17.10 0.17 18.98
C THR A 288 -15.96 0.53 18.03
N TYR A 289 -14.73 0.16 18.36
CA TYR A 289 -13.57 0.31 17.47
C TYR A 289 -13.76 -0.49 16.18
N ALA A 290 -14.22 -1.75 16.30
CA ALA A 290 -14.46 -2.63 15.16
C ALA A 290 -15.48 -2.03 14.17
N LEU A 291 -16.58 -1.46 14.66
CA LEU A 291 -17.56 -0.74 13.82
C LEU A 291 -16.94 0.48 13.11
N GLY A 292 -16.02 1.18 13.77
CA GLY A 292 -15.25 2.28 13.17
C GLY A 292 -14.39 1.80 12.01
N THR A 293 -13.70 0.68 12.17
CA THR A 293 -12.90 0.07 11.09
C THR A 293 -13.75 -0.57 9.99
N LEU A 294 -14.95 -1.06 10.33
CA LEU A 294 -15.90 -1.62 9.36
C LEU A 294 -16.30 -0.59 8.30
N CYS A 295 -16.40 0.70 8.65
CA CYS A 295 -16.59 1.78 7.67
C CYS A 295 -15.55 1.70 6.53
N ALA A 296 -14.27 1.52 6.85
CA ALA A 296 -13.22 1.42 5.84
C ALA A 296 -13.33 0.14 5.03
N PHE A 297 -13.44 -1.01 5.70
CA PHE A 297 -13.49 -2.33 5.06
C PHE A 297 -14.71 -2.50 4.13
N ASP A 298 -15.89 -2.11 4.59
CA ASP A 298 -17.14 -2.16 3.82
C ASP A 298 -17.06 -1.22 2.61
N THR A 299 -16.48 -0.01 2.79
CA THR A 299 -16.28 0.94 1.69
C THR A 299 -15.39 0.37 0.59
N VAL A 300 -14.22 -0.17 0.93
CA VAL A 300 -13.27 -0.67 -0.08
C VAL A 300 -13.74 -1.98 -0.73
N ALA A 301 -14.45 -2.82 0.02
CA ALA A 301 -14.98 -4.09 -0.49
C ALA A 301 -16.14 -3.91 -1.49
N HIS A 302 -17.01 -2.92 -1.26
CA HIS A 302 -18.16 -2.66 -2.14
C HIS A 302 -17.91 -1.57 -3.18
N THR A 303 -16.68 -1.09 -3.30
CA THR A 303 -16.31 -0.20 -4.40
C THR A 303 -16.16 -1.00 -5.69
N SER A 304 -17.17 -0.92 -6.56
CA SER A 304 -17.12 -1.52 -7.89
C SER A 304 -16.40 -0.61 -8.88
N THR A 305 -15.58 -1.20 -9.76
CA THR A 305 -15.11 -0.51 -10.96
C THR A 305 -16.31 -0.20 -11.88
N PRO A 306 -16.37 0.96 -12.56
CA PRO A 306 -17.39 1.17 -13.59
C PRO A 306 -17.24 0.07 -14.66
N PRO A 307 -18.33 -0.57 -15.11
CA PRO A 307 -18.29 -1.77 -15.96
C PRO A 307 -17.71 -1.55 -17.37
N ASN A 308 -17.19 -0.37 -17.71
CA ASN A 308 -16.66 -0.10 -19.04
C ASN A 308 -15.62 1.03 -19.09
N PRO A 309 -14.32 0.73 -19.31
CA PRO A 309 -13.30 1.73 -19.60
C PRO A 309 -13.50 2.42 -20.96
N SER A 310 -14.25 1.81 -21.90
CA SER A 310 -14.28 2.26 -23.31
C SER A 310 -15.23 3.42 -23.62
N THR A 311 -16.09 3.85 -22.69
CA THR A 311 -17.06 4.93 -22.92
C THR A 311 -16.69 6.26 -22.25
N SER A 312 -15.64 6.29 -21.43
CA SER A 312 -15.09 7.55 -20.90
C SER A 312 -14.16 8.18 -21.92
N LYS A 313 -14.61 9.26 -22.57
CA LYS A 313 -13.73 10.17 -23.33
C LYS A 313 -12.76 10.95 -22.43
N ASP A 314 -12.86 10.77 -21.12
CA ASP A 314 -11.90 11.25 -20.15
C ASP A 314 -11.02 10.08 -19.67
N THR A 315 -10.00 9.76 -20.48
CA THR A 315 -9.01 8.71 -20.21
C THR A 315 -7.91 9.18 -19.25
N ARG A 316 -8.04 10.37 -18.65
CA ARG A 316 -7.08 10.88 -17.65
C ARG A 316 -7.65 10.98 -16.24
N THR A 317 -8.95 10.79 -16.07
CA THR A 317 -9.62 10.88 -14.75
C THR A 317 -10.82 9.95 -14.61
N SER A 318 -10.70 8.67 -14.97
CA SER A 318 -11.60 7.63 -14.41
C SER A 318 -11.23 7.39 -12.94
N LYS A 319 -11.38 8.42 -12.09
CA LYS A 319 -11.22 8.28 -10.64
C LYS A 319 -12.27 7.29 -10.18
N LEU A 320 -11.81 6.14 -9.68
CA LEU A 320 -12.67 5.23 -8.95
C LEU A 320 -13.31 6.03 -7.81
N LYS A 321 -14.64 6.26 -7.89
CA LYS A 321 -15.32 7.02 -6.85
C LYS A 321 -15.70 6.05 -5.74
N LEU A 322 -14.94 6.09 -4.65
CA LEU A 322 -15.30 5.40 -3.41
C LEU A 322 -16.70 5.84 -2.99
N LYS A 323 -17.60 4.88 -2.79
CA LYS A 323 -18.90 5.12 -2.17
C LYS A 323 -18.76 4.78 -0.70
N LEU A 324 -18.72 5.81 0.15
CA LEU A 324 -18.62 5.62 1.60
C LEU A 324 -19.73 4.70 2.10
N SER A 325 -19.31 3.73 2.91
CA SER A 325 -20.21 2.84 3.62
C SER A 325 -21.17 3.62 4.52
N PRO A 326 -22.44 3.19 4.67
CA PRO A 326 -23.35 3.77 5.65
C PRO A 326 -22.82 3.68 7.09
N TRP A 327 -21.96 2.69 7.40
CA TRP A 327 -21.28 2.58 8.70
C TRP A 327 -20.46 3.84 9.03
N CYS A 328 -19.91 4.51 8.03
CA CYS A 328 -19.13 5.74 8.23
C CYS A 328 -19.95 6.88 8.83
N ASN A 329 -21.27 6.93 8.58
CA ASN A 329 -22.15 8.00 9.06
C ASN A 329 -22.47 7.91 10.55
N LEU A 330 -22.16 6.78 11.19
CA LEU A 330 -22.31 6.58 12.63
C LEU A 330 -21.21 7.30 13.43
N PHE A 331 -20.13 7.68 12.76
CA PHE A 331 -18.96 8.32 13.34
C PHE A 331 -18.84 9.77 12.88
N THR A 332 -18.35 10.62 13.76
CA THR A 332 -18.03 12.02 13.55
C THR A 332 -16.58 12.18 13.10
N GLN A 333 -16.23 13.38 12.63
CA GLN A 333 -14.84 13.72 12.34
C GLN A 333 -13.91 13.50 13.54
N THR A 334 -14.36 13.81 14.76
CA THR A 334 -13.56 13.65 15.97
C THR A 334 -13.29 12.18 16.25
N ASP A 335 -14.29 11.31 16.04
CA ASP A 335 -14.12 9.87 16.23
C ASP A 335 -13.13 9.29 15.21
N PHE A 336 -13.19 9.72 13.96
CA PHE A 336 -12.22 9.31 12.94
C PHE A 336 -10.80 9.79 13.25
N LYS A 337 -10.61 10.98 13.82
CA LYS A 337 -9.29 11.42 14.31
C LYS A 337 -8.78 10.55 15.45
N ALA A 338 -9.68 10.08 16.32
CA ALA A 338 -9.31 9.16 17.40
C ALA A 338 -8.97 7.75 16.88
N LEU A 339 -9.75 7.24 15.92
CA LEU A 339 -9.49 6.00 15.20
C LEU A 339 -8.16 6.05 14.45
N GLU A 340 -7.87 7.16 13.77
CA GLU A 340 -6.59 7.38 13.08
C GLU A 340 -5.43 7.32 14.07
N TYR A 341 -5.56 7.99 15.22
CA TYR A 341 -4.53 7.96 16.26
C TYR A 341 -4.36 6.60 16.92
N ALA A 342 -5.41 5.77 16.99
CA ALA A 342 -5.26 4.38 17.42
C ALA A 342 -4.37 3.58 16.46
N GLY A 343 -4.49 3.81 15.15
CA GLY A 343 -3.56 3.24 14.16
C GLY A 343 -2.15 3.83 14.27
N ASP A 344 -2.02 5.12 14.59
CA ASP A 344 -0.72 5.76 14.86
C ASP A 344 0.01 5.05 16.03
N LEU A 345 -0.70 4.79 17.13
CA LEU A 345 -0.18 4.05 18.28
C LEU A 345 0.12 2.59 17.94
N ASP A 346 -0.76 1.91 17.20
CA ASP A 346 -0.56 0.54 16.74
C ASP A 346 0.78 0.39 16.02
N LYS A 347 1.04 1.23 15.02
CA LYS A 347 2.30 1.14 14.26
C LYS A 347 3.50 1.68 15.01
N PHE A 348 3.33 2.72 15.84
CA PHE A 348 4.45 3.27 16.59
C PHE A 348 4.98 2.28 17.63
N TYR A 349 4.10 1.67 18.42
CA TYR A 349 4.44 0.73 19.50
C TYR A 349 4.47 -0.74 19.07
N GLY A 350 3.94 -1.06 17.88
CA GLY A 350 3.99 -2.40 17.29
C GLY A 350 5.33 -2.68 16.61
N THR A 351 5.66 -1.93 15.55
CA THR A 351 6.91 -2.16 14.77
C THR A 351 7.75 -0.91 14.53
N GLY A 352 7.29 0.25 14.99
CA GLY A 352 7.99 1.52 14.86
C GLY A 352 8.98 1.82 16.00
N TYR A 353 9.35 3.10 16.16
CA TYR A 353 10.30 3.55 17.19
C TYR A 353 9.84 3.34 18.64
N GLY A 354 8.54 3.14 18.88
CA GLY A 354 8.01 2.85 20.21
C GLY A 354 8.24 1.40 20.65
N GLN A 355 8.52 0.50 19.71
CA GLN A 355 8.86 -0.89 19.98
C GLN A 355 10.40 -1.05 20.06
N PRO A 356 10.98 -1.48 21.19
CA PRO A 356 12.42 -1.71 21.30
C PRO A 356 13.03 -2.58 20.19
N LEU A 357 12.33 -3.64 19.76
CA LEU A 357 12.77 -4.52 18.66
C LEU A 357 12.04 -4.22 17.34
N GLY A 358 11.40 -3.05 17.22
CA GLY A 358 10.67 -2.65 16.02
C GLY A 358 11.63 -2.39 14.85
N PRO A 359 12.57 -1.42 14.97
CA PRO A 359 13.48 -1.07 13.90
C PRO A 359 14.38 -2.22 13.44
N VAL A 360 14.76 -3.17 14.30
CA VAL A 360 15.62 -4.28 13.88
C VAL A 360 14.95 -5.18 12.85
N GLN A 361 13.62 -5.22 12.83
CA GLN A 361 12.85 -5.95 11.83
C GLN A 361 12.98 -5.33 10.42
N GLY A 362 13.49 -4.11 10.26
CA GLY A 362 13.78 -3.53 8.95
C GLY A 362 15.20 -3.76 8.40
N VAL A 363 16.11 -4.29 9.22
CA VAL A 363 17.57 -4.28 8.91
C VAL A 363 17.93 -5.08 7.67
N GLY A 364 17.40 -6.30 7.52
CA GLY A 364 17.70 -7.15 6.38
C GLY A 364 17.36 -6.49 5.04
N TYR A 365 16.17 -5.88 4.93
CA TYR A 365 15.76 -5.14 3.74
C TYR A 365 16.67 -3.93 3.45
N ILE A 366 17.10 -3.20 4.50
CA ILE A 366 18.03 -2.08 4.31
C ILE A 366 19.37 -2.59 3.76
N ASN A 367 19.90 -3.71 4.25
CA ASN A 367 21.15 -4.27 3.75
C ASN A 367 21.03 -4.77 2.29
N GLU A 368 19.89 -5.34 1.89
CA GLU A 368 19.57 -5.63 0.49
C GLU A 368 19.47 -4.37 -0.39
N LEU A 369 18.80 -3.33 0.10
CA LEU A 369 18.70 -2.04 -0.59
C LEU A 369 20.08 -1.44 -0.82
N LEU A 370 20.96 -1.46 0.19
CA LEU A 370 22.33 -0.97 0.07
C LEU A 370 23.12 -1.78 -0.97
N ALA A 371 22.95 -3.10 -1.03
CA ALA A 371 23.55 -3.97 -2.03
C ALA A 371 23.16 -3.55 -3.46
N ARG A 372 21.86 -3.31 -3.71
CA ARG A 372 21.34 -2.85 -5.02
C ARG A 372 21.84 -1.44 -5.39
N LEU A 373 21.84 -0.52 -4.43
CA LEU A 373 22.28 0.87 -4.66
C LEU A 373 23.79 0.97 -4.94
N THR A 374 24.58 0.06 -4.41
CA THR A 374 26.05 0.05 -4.53
C THR A 374 26.59 -1.03 -5.46
N ASP A 375 25.71 -1.78 -6.13
CA ASP A 375 26.05 -2.91 -7.00
C ASP A 375 27.08 -3.86 -6.37
N SER A 376 26.86 -4.18 -5.08
CA SER A 376 27.74 -5.00 -4.25
C SER A 376 26.97 -6.16 -3.59
N PRO A 377 27.62 -7.28 -3.23
CA PRO A 377 26.94 -8.38 -2.55
C PRO A 377 26.29 -7.95 -1.23
N VAL A 378 25.16 -8.58 -0.89
CA VAL A 378 24.47 -8.38 0.40
C VAL A 378 25.39 -8.76 1.57
N LYS A 379 25.40 -7.92 2.60
CA LYS A 379 26.13 -8.14 3.85
C LYS A 379 25.16 -7.98 5.01
N ASP A 380 24.69 -9.11 5.50
CA ASP A 380 23.67 -9.16 6.55
C ASP A 380 23.73 -10.50 7.30
N HIS A 381 23.49 -10.45 8.60
CA HIS A 381 23.30 -11.62 9.45
C HIS A 381 21.96 -11.62 10.18
N THR A 382 20.99 -10.86 9.68
CA THR A 382 19.65 -10.72 10.24
C THR A 382 18.63 -11.60 9.50
N GLN A 383 17.71 -10.99 8.75
CA GLN A 383 16.56 -11.63 8.10
C GLN A 383 16.85 -12.13 6.68
N THR A 384 18.02 -11.82 6.12
CA THR A 384 18.31 -12.19 4.72
C THR A 384 18.38 -13.71 4.52
N ASN A 385 17.90 -14.16 3.35
CA ASN A 385 18.14 -15.51 2.90
C ASN A 385 19.41 -15.54 2.04
N ARG A 386 20.53 -15.93 2.66
CA ARG A 386 21.84 -15.97 1.97
C ARG A 386 21.86 -16.82 0.70
N THR A 387 20.99 -17.82 0.58
CA THR A 387 20.89 -18.64 -0.65
C THR A 387 20.25 -17.86 -1.79
N LEU A 388 19.21 -17.08 -1.50
CA LEU A 388 18.55 -16.23 -2.50
C LEU A 388 19.46 -15.04 -2.87
N ASP A 389 20.09 -14.41 -1.88
CA ASP A 389 20.83 -13.17 -2.05
C ASP A 389 22.21 -13.35 -2.70
N SER A 390 22.73 -14.58 -2.73
CA SER A 390 24.01 -14.91 -3.39
C SER A 390 23.85 -15.43 -4.82
N ASN A 391 22.61 -15.55 -5.32
CA ASN A 391 22.31 -16.03 -6.66
C ASN A 391 21.75 -14.88 -7.52
N GLU A 392 22.37 -14.62 -8.67
CA GLU A 392 21.98 -13.56 -9.61
C GLU A 392 20.55 -13.73 -10.16
N GLU A 393 20.02 -14.96 -10.21
CA GLU A 393 18.64 -15.21 -10.65
C GLU A 393 17.60 -14.74 -9.61
N THR A 394 17.95 -14.79 -8.33
CA THR A 394 17.05 -14.47 -7.21
C THR A 394 17.39 -13.17 -6.48
N PHE A 395 18.55 -12.58 -6.78
CA PHE A 395 18.95 -11.25 -6.34
C PHE A 395 19.91 -10.59 -7.36
N PRO A 396 19.42 -10.18 -8.54
CA PRO A 396 20.26 -9.54 -9.54
C PRO A 396 20.69 -8.14 -9.09
N LEU A 397 21.95 -7.79 -9.30
CA LEU A 397 22.46 -6.43 -9.16
C LEU A 397 22.45 -5.71 -10.52
N GLY A 398 22.57 -4.38 -10.54
CA GLY A 398 22.65 -3.61 -11.78
C GLY A 398 21.34 -3.45 -12.56
N ARG A 399 20.18 -3.81 -12.01
CA ARG A 399 18.88 -3.52 -12.66
C ARG A 399 18.51 -2.05 -12.51
N GLY A 400 17.73 -1.55 -13.46
CA GLY A 400 17.17 -0.19 -13.41
C GLY A 400 15.96 -0.09 -12.48
N LEU A 401 15.18 -1.16 -12.33
CA LEU A 401 13.94 -1.16 -11.55
C LEU A 401 13.83 -2.43 -10.70
N TYR A 402 13.64 -2.23 -9.40
CA TYR A 402 13.30 -3.26 -8.43
C TYR A 402 11.93 -2.95 -7.82
N ALA A 403 11.08 -3.96 -7.67
CA ALA A 403 9.78 -3.86 -6.99
C ALA A 403 9.58 -5.01 -6.00
N ASP A 404 9.50 -4.69 -4.72
CA ASP A 404 9.24 -5.63 -3.63
C ASP A 404 7.83 -5.40 -3.05
N PHE A 405 7.10 -6.47 -2.75
CA PHE A 405 5.76 -6.40 -2.17
C PHE A 405 5.73 -6.99 -0.76
N SER A 406 5.14 -6.25 0.18
CA SER A 406 5.26 -6.48 1.63
C SER A 406 3.98 -6.09 2.40
N HIS A 407 4.07 -6.03 3.72
CA HIS A 407 3.01 -5.63 4.67
C HIS A 407 3.30 -4.26 5.29
N ASP A 408 2.28 -3.65 5.91
CA ASP A 408 2.43 -2.38 6.64
C ASP A 408 3.43 -2.46 7.78
N ASN A 409 3.40 -3.53 8.56
CA ASN A 409 4.27 -3.69 9.72
C ASN A 409 5.75 -3.68 9.33
N GLN A 410 6.11 -4.48 8.32
CA GLN A 410 7.46 -4.55 7.80
C GLN A 410 7.91 -3.21 7.19
N MET A 411 7.03 -2.53 6.44
CA MET A 411 7.36 -1.20 5.92
C MET A 411 7.61 -0.17 7.04
N ILE A 412 6.86 -0.21 8.15
CA ILE A 412 7.11 0.64 9.33
C ILE A 412 8.46 0.31 9.97
N ALA A 413 8.82 -0.97 10.07
CA ALA A 413 10.12 -1.40 10.58
C ALA A 413 11.25 -0.88 9.68
N ILE A 414 11.11 -0.99 8.35
CA ILE A 414 12.05 -0.46 7.35
C ILE A 414 12.19 1.07 7.47
N TYR A 415 11.08 1.79 7.60
CA TYR A 415 11.11 3.25 7.78
C TYR A 415 11.87 3.64 9.03
N SER A 416 11.63 2.93 10.14
CA SER A 416 12.27 3.20 11.42
C SER A 416 13.75 2.82 11.40
N ALA A 417 14.12 1.69 10.79
CA ALA A 417 15.50 1.26 10.59
C ALA A 417 16.31 2.24 9.73
N MET A 418 15.68 2.82 8.71
CA MET A 418 16.31 3.80 7.81
C MET A 418 16.51 5.17 8.48
N GLY A 419 15.74 5.49 9.53
CA GLY A 419 15.72 6.80 10.17
C GLY A 419 14.66 7.76 9.59
N LEU A 420 13.62 7.25 8.93
CA LEU A 420 12.48 8.04 8.44
C LEU A 420 11.48 8.31 9.57
N PHE A 421 10.76 9.43 9.48
CA PHE A 421 9.74 9.86 10.46
C PHE A 421 10.20 9.88 11.94
N PRO A 422 11.41 10.39 12.25
CA PRO A 422 11.93 10.38 13.61
C PRO A 422 11.01 11.18 14.55
N GLN A 423 10.79 10.66 15.75
CA GLN A 423 10.03 11.35 16.80
C GLN A 423 10.98 11.85 17.89
N SER A 424 10.82 13.10 18.34
CA SER A 424 11.63 13.67 19.42
C SER A 424 11.29 13.09 20.80
N SER A 425 10.11 12.48 20.93
CA SER A 425 9.63 11.76 22.10
C SER A 425 8.65 10.67 21.67
N PRO A 426 8.45 9.61 22.46
CA PRO A 426 7.39 8.64 22.22
C PRO A 426 6.02 9.30 22.07
N LEU A 427 5.15 8.72 21.25
CA LEU A 427 3.75 9.17 21.13
C LEU A 427 3.02 8.96 22.46
N PRO A 428 2.32 9.95 23.04
CA PRO A 428 1.59 9.72 24.28
C PRO A 428 0.44 8.72 24.06
N PRO A 429 0.38 7.59 24.79
CA PRO A 429 -0.74 6.64 24.66
C PRO A 429 -2.10 7.32 24.85
N VAL A 430 -2.18 8.25 25.81
CA VAL A 430 -3.32 9.15 25.99
C VAL A 430 -2.87 10.61 25.83
N PRO A 431 -3.20 11.27 24.71
CA PRO A 431 -2.83 12.66 24.48
C PRO A 431 -3.63 13.62 25.38
N PRO A 432 -3.12 14.83 25.66
CA PRO A 432 -3.80 15.81 26.51
C PRO A 432 -5.24 16.09 26.07
N SER A 433 -6.17 16.10 27.03
CA SER A 433 -7.60 16.32 26.78
C SER A 433 -8.24 15.31 25.79
N ASN A 434 -7.66 14.11 25.66
CA ASN A 434 -8.09 13.06 24.74
C ASN A 434 -8.18 13.55 23.29
N LYS A 435 -7.21 14.38 22.87
CA LYS A 435 -7.16 14.95 21.52
C LYS A 435 -5.78 14.75 20.92
N PRO A 436 -5.68 13.96 19.82
CA PRO A 436 -4.42 13.84 19.07
C PRO A 436 -3.92 15.20 18.61
N ASP A 437 -2.61 15.42 18.69
CA ASP A 437 -1.99 16.66 18.22
C ASP A 437 -2.19 16.78 16.69
N PRO A 438 -2.83 17.84 16.18
CA PRO A 438 -3.00 18.03 14.74
C PRO A 438 -1.67 18.24 14.00
N SER A 439 -0.61 18.66 14.71
CA SER A 439 0.73 18.90 14.18
C SER A 439 1.66 17.69 14.25
N ARG A 440 1.20 16.55 14.80
CA ARG A 440 1.97 15.31 14.86
C ARG A 440 2.48 14.89 13.48
N THR A 441 3.67 14.32 13.45
CA THR A 441 4.33 13.90 12.21
C THR A 441 4.25 12.40 11.96
N TRP A 442 3.98 11.59 12.99
CA TRP A 442 3.69 10.17 12.84
C TRP A 442 2.20 10.02 12.51
N LYS A 443 1.91 9.79 11.23
CA LYS A 443 0.55 9.63 10.68
C LYS A 443 0.50 8.43 9.76
N VAL A 444 -0.05 7.33 10.24
CA VAL A 444 0.01 6.04 9.56
C VAL A 444 -0.75 6.04 8.22
N SER A 445 -1.81 6.84 8.11
CA SER A 445 -2.53 7.09 6.86
C SER A 445 -1.65 7.71 5.76
N GLU A 446 -0.60 8.46 6.14
CA GLU A 446 0.39 9.05 5.22
C GLU A 446 1.62 8.14 5.02
N MET A 447 1.81 7.11 5.85
CA MET A 447 3.01 6.26 5.84
C MET A 447 2.76 4.91 5.17
N VAL A 448 1.76 4.15 5.67
CA VAL A 448 1.44 2.79 5.21
C VAL A 448 -0.07 2.58 4.97
N PRO A 449 -0.78 3.44 4.21
CA PRO A 449 -2.13 3.14 3.73
C PRO A 449 -2.15 1.84 2.88
N PHE A 450 -3.33 1.33 2.54
CA PHE A 450 -3.43 0.25 1.55
C PHE A 450 -2.80 0.67 0.22
N GLY A 451 -1.93 -0.17 -0.35
CA GLY A 451 -1.17 0.17 -1.55
C GLY A 451 -0.09 1.23 -1.35
N ALA A 452 0.33 1.50 -0.10
CA ALA A 452 1.44 2.38 0.21
C ALA A 452 2.70 1.97 -0.55
N ARG A 453 3.54 2.96 -0.88
CA ARG A 453 4.81 2.71 -1.55
C ARG A 453 5.90 3.66 -1.06
N MET A 454 7.07 3.08 -0.78
CA MET A 454 8.32 3.81 -0.67
C MET A 454 9.12 3.59 -1.95
N VAL A 455 9.64 4.68 -2.52
CA VAL A 455 10.53 4.65 -3.69
C VAL A 455 11.86 5.25 -3.30
N VAL A 456 12.92 4.45 -3.41
CA VAL A 456 14.30 4.90 -3.26
C VAL A 456 14.89 5.06 -4.64
N GLU A 457 15.21 6.29 -5.02
CA GLU A 457 15.78 6.62 -6.31
C GLU A 457 17.29 6.87 -6.20
N ARG A 458 18.07 6.24 -7.08
CA ARG A 458 19.47 6.56 -7.30
C ARG A 458 19.59 7.52 -8.47
N LEU A 459 20.29 8.63 -8.24
CA LEU A 459 20.45 9.72 -9.19
C LEU A 459 21.90 9.80 -9.64
N SER A 460 22.10 10.02 -10.93
CA SER A 460 23.36 10.49 -11.50
C SER A 460 23.22 11.98 -11.78
N CYS A 461 24.00 12.81 -11.09
CA CYS A 461 23.94 14.27 -11.24
C CYS A 461 25.17 14.80 -11.98
N SER A 462 24.98 15.78 -12.87
CA SER A 462 26.04 16.43 -13.63
C SER A 462 26.02 17.94 -13.42
N GLY A 463 27.21 18.56 -13.31
CA GLY A 463 27.36 20.01 -13.14
C GLY A 463 28.34 20.41 -12.02
N SER A 464 28.84 21.66 -12.06
CA SER A 464 29.83 22.17 -11.11
C SER A 464 29.33 22.26 -9.66
N SER A 465 28.00 22.34 -9.46
CA SER A 465 27.35 22.29 -8.14
C SER A 465 27.33 20.89 -7.52
N TYR A 466 27.51 19.84 -8.34
CA TYR A 466 27.50 18.43 -7.92
C TYR A 466 28.87 17.77 -8.02
N ALA A 467 29.84 18.43 -8.68
CA ALA A 467 31.17 17.92 -8.89
C ALA A 467 31.92 17.70 -7.58
N SER A 468 32.27 16.45 -7.29
CA SER A 468 33.24 16.11 -6.25
C SER A 468 34.61 16.69 -6.60
N ALA A 469 35.28 17.32 -5.63
CA ALA A 469 36.65 17.83 -5.78
C ALA A 469 37.70 16.75 -6.14
N SER A 470 37.31 15.46 -6.14
CA SER A 470 38.23 14.33 -6.35
C SER A 470 38.09 13.58 -7.67
N GLY A 471 37.28 14.04 -8.65
CA GLY A 471 37.23 13.47 -10.00
C GLY A 471 36.88 11.97 -10.11
N SER A 472 36.14 11.43 -9.14
CA SER A 472 35.72 10.02 -9.08
C SER A 472 34.24 9.88 -9.47
N THR A 473 33.95 9.04 -10.45
CA THR A 473 32.61 8.82 -11.03
C THR A 473 31.61 8.19 -10.06
N ASP A 474 32.08 7.46 -9.03
CA ASP A 474 31.23 6.86 -7.99
C ASP A 474 30.77 7.89 -6.95
N LYS A 475 31.45 9.05 -6.89
CA LYS A 475 31.10 10.13 -5.94
C LYS A 475 30.00 11.06 -6.44
N ASP A 476 29.51 10.84 -7.66
CA ASP A 476 28.48 11.63 -8.34
C ASP A 476 27.08 10.98 -8.27
N LYS A 477 26.94 9.88 -7.50
CA LYS A 477 25.65 9.24 -7.21
C LYS A 477 25.00 9.84 -5.98
N PHE A 478 23.71 10.09 -6.08
CA PHE A 478 22.86 10.58 -5.00
C PHE A 478 21.68 9.65 -4.78
N VAL A 479 21.09 9.72 -3.60
CA VAL A 479 19.87 8.99 -3.23
C VAL A 479 18.83 9.99 -2.80
N ARG A 480 17.58 9.78 -3.22
CA ARG A 480 16.40 10.38 -2.59
C ARG A 480 15.36 9.31 -2.30
N VAL A 481 14.57 9.52 -1.26
CA VAL A 481 13.52 8.60 -0.84
C VAL A 481 12.18 9.33 -0.89
N LEU A 482 11.17 8.69 -1.45
CA LEU A 482 9.80 9.17 -1.45
C LEU A 482 8.93 8.16 -0.72
N VAL A 483 8.05 8.63 0.17
CA VAL A 483 7.01 7.81 0.79
C VAL A 483 5.67 8.38 0.37
N ASN A 484 4.89 7.60 -0.38
CA ASN A 484 3.59 8.01 -0.93
C ASN A 484 3.67 9.38 -1.63
N ASP A 485 4.63 9.49 -2.56
CA ASP A 485 4.96 10.67 -3.37
C ASP A 485 5.56 11.88 -2.61
N LYS A 486 5.64 11.84 -1.27
CA LYS A 486 6.33 12.86 -0.47
C LYS A 486 7.82 12.59 -0.40
N VAL A 487 8.63 13.57 -0.82
CA VAL A 487 10.09 13.53 -0.70
C VAL A 487 10.50 13.61 0.77
N MET A 488 11.29 12.63 1.21
CA MET A 488 11.77 12.56 2.58
C MET A 488 13.02 13.43 2.78
N PRO A 489 13.17 14.13 3.92
CA PRO A 489 14.26 15.09 4.10
C PRO A 489 15.67 14.50 4.21
N LEU A 490 15.81 13.21 4.57
CA LEU A 490 17.09 12.49 4.71
C LEU A 490 18.18 13.26 5.50
N ALA A 491 17.79 13.94 6.58
CA ALA A 491 18.71 14.77 7.38
C ALA A 491 19.92 13.97 7.92
N PHE A 492 19.74 12.66 8.16
CA PHE A 492 20.77 11.74 8.65
C PHE A 492 21.97 11.56 7.70
N CYS A 493 21.83 11.87 6.41
CA CYS A 493 22.93 11.82 5.43
C CYS A 493 23.30 13.21 4.87
N GLY A 494 22.81 14.28 5.49
CA GLY A 494 23.12 15.66 5.12
C GLY A 494 22.46 16.12 3.81
N ALA A 495 21.29 15.59 3.48
CA ALA A 495 20.53 16.05 2.32
C ALA A 495 20.17 17.54 2.41
N SER A 496 20.16 18.21 1.25
CA SER A 496 19.73 19.61 1.13
C SER A 496 18.19 19.72 1.14
N GLN A 497 17.65 20.94 1.00
CA GLN A 497 16.19 21.15 0.92
C GLN A 497 15.50 20.39 -0.23
N GLU A 498 16.24 19.89 -1.21
CA GLU A 498 15.72 19.11 -2.33
C GLU A 498 15.59 17.60 -2.01
N GLY A 499 15.95 17.18 -0.78
CA GLY A 499 15.68 15.84 -0.26
C GLY A 499 16.56 14.73 -0.85
N SER A 500 17.75 15.07 -1.35
CA SER A 500 18.75 14.12 -1.84
C SER A 500 20.09 14.28 -1.13
N CYS A 501 20.79 13.17 -0.88
CA CYS A 501 22.15 13.15 -0.35
C CYS A 501 23.05 12.25 -1.19
N ARG A 502 24.37 12.40 -1.04
CA ARG A 502 25.33 11.54 -1.75
C ARG A 502 25.15 10.08 -1.31
N LEU A 503 25.28 9.15 -2.24
CA LEU A 503 25.09 7.71 -1.98
C LEU A 503 26.05 7.19 -0.90
N ASP A 504 27.31 7.62 -0.91
CA ASP A 504 28.27 7.25 0.14
C ASP A 504 27.84 7.72 1.53
N LYS A 505 27.25 8.92 1.63
CA LYS A 505 26.69 9.45 2.87
C LYS A 505 25.40 8.75 3.30
N PHE A 506 24.56 8.34 2.35
CA PHE A 506 23.42 7.48 2.64
C PHE A 506 23.92 6.14 3.23
N VAL A 507 24.83 5.43 2.55
CA VAL A 507 25.41 4.17 3.02
C VAL A 507 26.12 4.31 4.38
N GLU A 508 26.83 5.42 4.63
CA GLU A 508 27.45 5.71 5.92
C GLU A 508 26.40 5.90 7.03
N SER A 509 25.30 6.59 6.74
CA SER A 509 24.23 6.85 7.71
C SER A 509 23.45 5.60 8.14
N GLN A 510 23.42 4.55 7.32
CA GLN A 510 22.75 3.29 7.62
C GLN A 510 23.59 2.38 8.54
N ALA A 511 24.34 2.96 9.49
CA ALA A 511 25.26 2.24 10.37
C ALA A 511 24.56 1.18 11.22
N TYR A 512 23.38 1.49 11.76
CA TYR A 512 22.58 0.57 12.55
C TYR A 512 22.28 -0.73 11.77
N ALA A 513 21.78 -0.61 10.54
CA ALA A 513 21.51 -1.76 9.67
C ALA A 513 22.80 -2.50 9.27
N ARG A 514 23.85 -1.76 8.89
CA ARG A 514 25.14 -2.34 8.50
C ARG A 514 25.90 -3.05 9.62
N ASN A 515 25.51 -2.78 10.88
CA ASN A 515 26.01 -3.45 12.07
C ASN A 515 25.00 -4.51 12.57
N ASP A 516 24.19 -5.07 11.67
CA ASP A 516 23.22 -6.14 11.96
C ASP A 516 22.24 -5.79 13.10
N GLY A 517 21.88 -4.51 13.25
CA GLY A 517 20.99 -4.03 14.29
C GLY A 517 21.67 -3.79 15.66
N GLU A 518 23.00 -3.67 15.70
CA GLU A 518 23.77 -3.32 16.91
C GLU A 518 23.51 -4.22 18.14
N GLY A 519 23.20 -5.51 17.89
CA GLY A 519 22.88 -6.48 18.93
C GLY A 519 21.38 -6.65 19.21
N ASP A 520 20.50 -5.87 18.58
CA ASP A 520 19.06 -5.99 18.78
C ASP A 520 18.47 -7.21 18.05
N PHE A 521 19.09 -7.68 16.97
CA PHE A 521 18.58 -8.83 16.23
C PHE A 521 18.75 -10.11 17.05
N GLU A 522 19.84 -10.23 17.81
CA GLU A 522 20.05 -11.34 18.73
C GLU A 522 18.99 -11.38 19.82
N LYS A 523 18.57 -10.21 20.33
CA LYS A 523 17.53 -10.10 21.36
C LYS A 523 16.15 -10.56 20.89
N CYS A 524 15.91 -10.62 19.59
CA CYS A 524 14.68 -11.20 19.04
C CYS A 524 14.44 -12.64 19.48
N PHE A 525 15.49 -13.36 19.91
CA PHE A 525 15.43 -14.76 20.29
C PHE A 525 15.71 -15.00 21.79
N ASP A 526 15.82 -13.93 22.58
CA ASP A 526 15.92 -13.98 24.05
C ASP A 526 14.51 -14.07 24.68
N VAL A 527 13.75 -15.11 24.31
CA VAL A 527 12.36 -15.36 24.74
C VAL A 527 12.22 -16.19 26.02
#